data_AF-A0A6G1S033-F1
#
_entry.id   AF-A0A6G1S033-F1
#
_cell.length_a   1.000
_cell.length_b   1.000
_cell.length_c   1.000
_cell.angle_alpha   90.00
_cell.angle_beta   90.00
_cell.angle_gamma   90.00
#
_symmetry.space_group_name_H-M   'P 1'
#
loop_
_entity.id
_entity.type
_entity.pdbx_description
1 polymer ?
#
loop_
_entity_poly.entity_id
_entity_poly.type
_entity_poly.pdbx_seq_one_letter_code
_entity_poly.pdbx_strand_id
1 'polypeptide(L)'
;VFYYVVSGGQHPFGDSLRRQANILSGSYQLSCLQEEAHDKLVARELIVAMISPEPQCRPSAPVVLMHPFFWSQEKQLQFFQDVSDRIEKEPAEGPIVSALETGGRSVVRTNWRMHISLPLQTDLRKFRTYKGGSVRDLLRAMRNKKHHYHELPADVRATLGSIPDGFMR
;
A
#
# COMPACT_ATOMS: atom_id res chain seq x y z
N VAL A 1 -1.12 22.41 2.14
CA VAL A 1 -0.66 22.27 3.54
C VAL A 1 -0.07 20.89 3.81
N PHE A 2 -0.77 19.78 3.54
CA PHE A 2 -0.23 18.42 3.76
C PHE A 2 1.16 18.21 3.17
N TYR A 3 1.32 18.49 1.87
CA TYR A 3 2.62 18.40 1.22
C TYR A 3 3.68 19.32 1.86
N TYR A 4 3.30 20.51 2.32
CA TYR A 4 4.23 21.43 2.98
C TYR A 4 4.83 20.84 4.25
N VAL A 5 4.00 20.19 5.08
CA VAL A 5 4.47 19.51 6.28
C VAL A 5 5.33 18.30 5.93
N VAL A 6 4.84 17.41 5.04
CA VAL A 6 5.52 16.16 4.66
C VAL A 6 6.86 16.43 3.96
N SER A 7 6.97 17.51 3.18
CA SER A 7 8.19 17.90 2.48
C SER A 7 9.15 18.75 3.31
N GLY A 8 8.78 19.14 4.54
CA GLY A 8 9.58 20.06 5.35
C GLY A 8 9.64 21.49 4.81
N GLY A 9 8.63 21.94 4.07
CA GLY A 9 8.46 23.36 3.69
C GLY A 9 8.24 23.64 2.20
N GLN A 10 8.18 22.63 1.35
CA GLN A 10 7.93 22.82 -0.09
C GLN A 10 6.44 22.98 -0.39
N HIS A 11 6.11 23.50 -1.57
CA HIS A 11 4.72 23.65 -2.03
C HIS A 11 4.52 22.89 -3.34
N PRO A 12 3.40 22.16 -3.55
CA PRO A 12 3.19 21.39 -4.78
C PRO A 12 3.29 22.23 -6.04
N PHE A 13 2.82 23.47 -5.97
CA PHE A 13 2.80 24.42 -7.08
C PHE A 13 4.03 25.34 -7.12
N GLY A 14 5.13 24.96 -6.47
CA GLY A 14 6.40 25.71 -6.52
C GLY A 14 6.46 26.96 -5.64
N ASP A 15 7.42 27.83 -5.95
CA ASP A 15 7.72 29.05 -5.22
C ASP A 15 6.55 30.05 -5.22
N SER A 16 6.58 31.01 -4.29
CA SER A 16 5.48 31.96 -4.09
C SER A 16 5.19 32.86 -5.29
N LEU A 17 6.18 33.17 -6.14
CA LEU A 17 6.00 34.06 -7.28
C LEU A 17 5.21 33.38 -8.39
N ARG A 18 5.46 32.08 -8.64
CA ARG A 18 4.82 31.31 -9.71
C ARG A 18 3.61 30.48 -9.27
N ARG A 19 3.41 30.33 -7.95
CA ARG A 19 2.40 29.46 -7.36
C ARG A 19 1.01 29.62 -7.95
N GLN A 20 0.52 30.85 -8.07
CA GLN A 20 -0.84 31.08 -8.54
C GLN A 20 -1.00 30.72 -10.02
N ALA A 21 0.00 31.05 -10.85
CA ALA A 21 0.02 30.66 -12.25
C ALA A 21 0.02 29.13 -12.40
N ASN A 22 0.82 28.43 -11.58
CA ASN A 22 0.89 26.98 -11.55
C ASN A 22 -0.41 26.32 -11.08
N ILE A 23 -1.11 26.90 -10.10
CA ILE A 23 -2.44 26.44 -9.67
C ILE A 23 -3.44 26.56 -10.83
N LEU A 24 -3.46 27.69 -11.52
CA LEU A 24 -4.35 27.92 -12.65
C LEU A 24 -4.08 27.00 -13.84
N SER A 25 -2.81 26.65 -14.08
CA SER A 25 -2.41 25.73 -15.15
C SER A 25 -2.45 24.25 -14.75
N GLY A 26 -2.76 23.93 -13.49
CA GLY A 26 -2.71 22.57 -12.96
C GLY A 26 -1.30 21.98 -12.88
N SER A 27 -0.25 22.79 -13.00
CA SER A 27 1.14 22.35 -12.99
C SER A 27 1.67 22.21 -11.56
N TYR A 28 1.78 20.98 -11.07
CA TYR A 28 2.33 20.68 -9.75
C TYR A 28 3.47 19.67 -9.81
N GLN A 29 4.32 19.69 -8.78
CA GLN A 29 5.41 18.75 -8.59
C GLN A 29 5.47 18.30 -7.12
N LEU A 30 5.55 16.99 -6.90
CA LEU A 30 5.64 16.37 -5.57
C LEU A 30 7.00 15.68 -5.40
N SER A 31 8.10 16.40 -5.64
CA SER A 31 9.46 15.85 -5.74
C SER A 31 9.87 14.99 -4.54
N CYS A 32 9.50 15.37 -3.31
CA CYS A 32 9.86 14.59 -2.11
C CYS A 32 9.10 13.26 -1.99
N LEU A 33 8.07 13.04 -2.83
CA LEU A 33 7.22 11.85 -2.87
C LEU A 33 7.42 11.01 -4.14
N GLN A 34 8.47 11.26 -4.93
CA GLN A 34 8.71 10.51 -6.17
C GLN A 34 9.19 9.08 -5.94
N GLU A 35 9.95 8.84 -4.87
CA GLU A 35 10.48 7.52 -4.51
C GLU A 35 9.34 6.50 -4.25
N GLU A 36 9.55 5.25 -4.66
CA GLU A 36 8.61 4.12 -4.50
C GLU A 36 8.60 3.53 -3.08
N ALA A 37 8.74 4.37 -2.06
CA ALA A 37 8.55 3.98 -0.67
C ALA A 37 7.05 3.98 -0.33
N HIS A 38 6.59 3.00 0.44
CA HIS A 38 5.15 2.84 0.80
C HIS A 38 4.52 4.13 1.31
N ASP A 39 5.09 4.73 2.35
CA ASP A 39 4.54 5.95 2.97
C ASP A 39 4.47 7.12 1.98
N LYS A 40 5.43 7.22 1.06
CA LYS A 40 5.45 8.26 0.02
C LYS A 40 4.38 8.03 -1.04
N LEU A 41 4.16 6.78 -1.44
CA LEU A 41 3.10 6.40 -2.37
C LEU A 41 1.72 6.72 -1.79
N VAL A 42 1.47 6.32 -0.54
CA VAL A 42 0.21 6.59 0.16
C VAL A 42 -0.02 8.10 0.35
N ALA A 43 1.00 8.85 0.75
CA ALA A 43 0.89 10.31 0.86
C ALA A 43 0.63 10.99 -0.49
N ARG A 44 1.30 10.52 -1.55
CA ARG A 44 1.17 11.07 -2.90
C ARG A 44 -0.25 10.88 -3.44
N GLU A 45 -0.80 9.69 -3.30
CA GLU A 45 -2.17 9.36 -3.74
C GLU A 45 -3.18 10.37 -3.14
N LEU A 46 -3.16 10.54 -1.81
CA LEU A 46 -4.06 11.46 -1.12
C LEU A 46 -3.85 12.92 -1.56
N ILE A 47 -2.59 13.37 -1.61
CA ILE A 47 -2.28 14.77 -1.93
C ILE A 47 -2.71 15.10 -3.36
N VAL A 48 -2.48 14.20 -4.32
CA VAL A 48 -2.91 14.38 -5.71
C VAL A 48 -4.43 14.51 -5.79
N ALA A 49 -5.19 13.66 -5.09
CA ALA A 49 -6.64 13.76 -5.05
C ALA A 49 -7.13 15.09 -4.42
N MET A 50 -6.50 15.53 -3.32
CA MET A 50 -6.87 16.78 -2.63
C MET A 50 -6.59 18.05 -3.46
N ILE A 51 -5.57 18.03 -4.34
CA ILE A 51 -5.19 19.18 -5.16
C ILE A 51 -5.74 19.14 -6.58
N SER A 52 -6.68 18.22 -6.88
CA SER A 52 -7.29 18.10 -8.21
C SER A 52 -7.79 19.47 -8.73
N PRO A 53 -7.53 19.83 -10.00
CA PRO A 53 -8.06 21.06 -10.58
C PRO A 53 -9.59 21.06 -10.61
N GLU A 54 -10.22 19.90 -10.78
CA GLU A 54 -11.67 19.72 -10.69
C GLU A 54 -12.16 19.67 -9.23
N PRO A 55 -12.91 20.67 -8.73
CA PRO A 55 -13.35 20.69 -7.34
C PRO A 55 -14.20 19.48 -6.93
N GLN A 56 -15.00 18.94 -7.84
CA GLN A 56 -15.86 17.78 -7.61
C GLN A 56 -15.09 16.46 -7.45
N CYS A 57 -13.84 16.40 -7.92
CA CYS A 57 -12.98 15.24 -7.75
C CYS A 57 -12.23 15.26 -6.40
N ARG A 58 -12.25 16.40 -5.68
CA ARG A 58 -11.57 16.52 -4.40
C ARG A 58 -12.35 15.78 -3.31
N PRO A 59 -11.70 14.97 -2.48
CA PRO A 59 -12.36 14.31 -1.36
C PRO A 59 -12.82 15.33 -0.33
N SER A 60 -13.97 15.06 0.30
CA SER A 60 -14.42 15.83 1.46
C SER A 60 -13.51 15.59 2.67
N ALA A 61 -13.51 16.50 3.64
CA ALA A 61 -12.67 16.34 4.84
C ALA A 61 -12.90 15.01 5.59
N PRO A 62 -14.15 14.52 5.78
CA PRO A 62 -14.36 13.19 6.35
C PRO A 62 -13.76 12.05 5.52
N VAL A 63 -13.80 12.13 4.19
CA VAL A 63 -13.19 11.13 3.30
C VAL A 63 -11.66 11.15 3.43
N VAL A 64 -11.06 12.34 3.52
CA VAL A 64 -9.61 12.51 3.76
C VAL A 64 -9.18 11.80 5.05
N LEU A 65 -9.95 11.93 6.13
CA LEU A 65 -9.64 11.30 7.43
C LEU A 65 -9.72 9.77 7.39
N MET A 66 -10.45 9.20 6.44
CA MET A 66 -10.56 7.74 6.27
C MET A 66 -9.41 7.15 5.46
N HIS A 67 -8.58 7.98 4.80
CA HIS A 67 -7.51 7.55 3.92
C HIS A 67 -6.38 6.78 4.66
N PRO A 68 -5.74 5.75 4.05
CA PRO A 68 -4.63 4.99 4.65
C PRO A 68 -3.44 5.80 5.17
N PHE A 69 -3.27 7.04 4.69
CA PHE A 69 -2.28 7.99 5.20
C PHE A 69 -2.37 8.18 6.73
N PHE A 70 -3.56 8.03 7.30
CA PHE A 70 -3.81 8.20 8.73
C PHE A 70 -3.91 6.88 9.52
N TRP A 71 -3.70 5.73 8.87
CA TRP A 71 -3.90 4.45 9.53
C TRP A 71 -2.68 4.04 10.33
N SER A 72 -2.91 3.55 11.56
CA SER A 72 -1.89 2.82 12.30
C SER A 72 -1.47 1.55 11.55
N GLN A 73 -0.27 1.04 11.82
CA GLN A 73 0.19 -0.22 11.24
C GLN A 73 -0.75 -1.39 11.58
N GLU A 74 -1.35 -1.38 12.78
CA GLU A 74 -2.40 -2.32 13.16
C GLU A 74 -3.60 -2.28 12.20
N LYS A 75 -4.11 -1.08 11.90
CA LYS A 75 -5.24 -0.91 10.98
C LYS A 75 -4.87 -1.28 9.54
N GLN A 76 -3.65 -0.98 9.11
CA GLN A 76 -3.14 -1.41 7.79
C GLN A 76 -3.07 -2.94 7.69
N LEU A 77 -2.51 -3.60 8.72
CA LEU A 77 -2.46 -5.06 8.78
C LEU A 77 -3.87 -5.68 8.86
N GLN A 78 -4.80 -5.03 9.56
CA GLN A 78 -6.19 -5.47 9.63
C GLN A 78 -6.88 -5.36 8.28
N PHE A 79 -6.69 -4.26 7.56
CA PHE A 79 -7.19 -4.09 6.20
C PHE A 79 -6.73 -5.22 5.27
N PHE A 80 -5.45 -5.60 5.30
CA PHE A 80 -4.96 -6.71 4.48
C PHE A 80 -5.61 -8.06 4.82
N GLN A 81 -5.88 -8.33 6.10
CA GLN A 81 -6.60 -9.53 6.50
C GLN A 81 -8.06 -9.50 6.04
N ASP A 82 -8.76 -8.39 6.30
CA ASP A 82 -10.18 -8.25 5.97
C ASP A 82 -10.40 -8.41 4.46
N VAL A 83 -9.52 -7.81 3.65
CA VAL A 83 -9.53 -7.98 2.19
C VAL A 83 -9.22 -9.42 1.81
N SER A 84 -8.19 -10.04 2.39
CA SER A 84 -7.85 -11.44 2.12
C SER A 84 -9.00 -12.40 2.46
N ASP A 85 -9.69 -12.20 3.58
CA ASP A 85 -10.82 -13.01 4.02
C ASP A 85 -12.03 -12.80 3.09
N ARG A 86 -12.29 -11.55 2.71
CA ARG A 86 -13.38 -11.19 1.79
C ARG A 86 -13.19 -11.85 0.42
N ILE A 87 -11.97 -11.84 -0.14
CA ILE A 87 -11.70 -12.36 -1.49
C ILE A 87 -11.48 -13.87 -1.54
N GLU A 88 -11.27 -14.57 -0.41
CA GLU A 88 -11.01 -16.03 -0.44
C GLU A 88 -12.21 -16.81 -1.02
N LYS A 89 -13.44 -16.30 -0.81
CA LYS A 89 -14.68 -16.88 -1.35
C LYS A 89 -15.09 -16.32 -2.72
N GLU A 90 -14.35 -15.35 -3.27
CA GLU A 90 -14.68 -14.77 -4.57
C GLU A 90 -14.22 -15.66 -5.73
N PRO A 91 -15.05 -15.76 -6.80
CA PRO A 91 -14.69 -16.50 -8.00
C PRO A 91 -13.46 -15.87 -8.67
N ALA A 92 -12.57 -16.70 -9.21
CA ALA A 92 -11.30 -16.26 -9.79
C ALA A 92 -11.48 -15.26 -10.95
N GLU A 93 -12.54 -15.43 -11.74
CA GLU A 93 -12.90 -14.58 -12.88
C GLU A 93 -13.99 -13.55 -12.52
N GLY A 94 -14.27 -13.38 -11.22
CA GLY A 94 -15.21 -12.37 -10.74
C GLY A 94 -14.69 -10.95 -10.92
N PRO A 95 -15.58 -9.94 -10.91
CA PRO A 95 -15.20 -8.54 -11.06
C PRO A 95 -14.25 -8.05 -9.95
N ILE A 96 -14.41 -8.54 -8.72
CA ILE A 96 -13.58 -8.13 -7.58
C ILE A 96 -12.13 -8.63 -7.74
N VAL A 97 -11.95 -9.91 -8.07
CA VAL A 97 -10.62 -10.50 -8.27
C VAL A 97 -9.96 -9.94 -9.52
N SER A 98 -10.73 -9.76 -10.60
CA SER A 98 -10.23 -9.12 -11.82
C SER A 98 -9.75 -7.68 -11.56
N ALA A 99 -10.50 -6.90 -10.79
CA ALA A 99 -10.09 -5.54 -10.41
C ALA A 99 -8.82 -5.55 -9.54
N LEU A 100 -8.73 -6.47 -8.56
CA LEU A 100 -7.55 -6.62 -7.70
C LEU A 100 -6.28 -7.00 -8.48
N GLU A 101 -6.41 -7.87 -9.49
CA GLU A 101 -5.27 -8.34 -10.28
C GLU A 101 -4.93 -7.39 -11.46
N THR A 102 -5.77 -6.40 -11.75
CA THR A 102 -5.51 -5.39 -12.78
C THR A 102 -4.28 -4.55 -12.38
N GLY A 103 -3.22 -4.64 -13.19
CA GLY A 103 -1.93 -4.02 -12.87
C GLY A 103 -1.11 -4.75 -11.78
N GLY A 104 -1.63 -5.86 -11.25
CA GLY A 104 -1.04 -6.61 -10.14
C GLY A 104 0.39 -7.08 -10.40
N ARG A 105 0.77 -7.36 -11.65
CA ARG A 105 2.13 -7.75 -12.03
C ARG A 105 3.19 -6.72 -11.61
N SER A 106 2.87 -5.42 -11.68
CA SER A 106 3.75 -4.35 -11.20
C SER A 106 3.86 -4.38 -9.68
N VAL A 107 2.73 -4.48 -9.00
CA VAL A 107 2.61 -4.53 -7.53
C VAL A 107 3.42 -5.68 -6.93
N VAL A 108 3.31 -6.89 -7.50
CA VAL A 108 4.05 -8.07 -7.01
C VAL A 108 5.46 -8.19 -7.58
N ARG A 109 5.94 -7.17 -8.32
CA ARG A 109 7.25 -7.16 -8.99
C ARG A 109 7.48 -8.43 -9.81
N THR A 110 6.49 -8.79 -10.62
CA THR A 110 6.36 -10.03 -11.42
C THR A 110 6.24 -11.33 -10.61
N ASN A 111 7.01 -11.50 -9.53
CA ASN A 111 6.96 -12.68 -8.67
C ASN A 111 7.37 -12.33 -7.23
N TRP A 112 6.40 -12.03 -6.36
CA TRP A 112 6.67 -11.57 -4.99
C TRP A 112 7.48 -12.57 -4.17
N ARG A 113 7.42 -13.87 -4.49
CA ARG A 113 8.19 -14.92 -3.81
C ARG A 113 9.70 -14.78 -3.97
N MET A 114 10.16 -13.99 -4.94
CA MET A 114 11.59 -13.69 -5.16
C MET A 114 12.06 -12.46 -4.38
N HIS A 115 11.13 -11.70 -3.78
CA HIS A 115 11.37 -10.42 -3.11
C HIS A 115 11.12 -10.51 -1.60
N ILE A 116 11.09 -11.72 -1.05
CA ILE A 116 10.92 -11.99 0.39
C ILE A 116 12.15 -12.75 0.92
N SER A 117 12.31 -12.74 2.25
CA SER A 117 13.41 -13.41 2.91
C SER A 117 13.45 -14.93 2.61
N LEU A 118 14.65 -15.50 2.55
CA LEU A 118 14.85 -16.93 2.27
C LEU A 118 14.16 -17.85 3.32
N PRO A 119 14.20 -17.55 4.64
CA PRO A 119 13.44 -18.32 5.64
C PRO A 119 11.94 -18.34 5.35
N LEU A 120 11.34 -17.18 5.06
CA LEU A 120 9.92 -17.08 4.75
C LEU A 120 9.57 -17.79 3.44
N GLN A 121 10.42 -17.66 2.42
CA GLN A 121 10.24 -18.33 1.13
C GLN A 121 10.23 -19.86 1.29
N THR A 122 11.14 -20.40 2.08
CA THR A 122 11.25 -21.84 2.35
C THR A 122 10.03 -22.35 3.10
N ASP A 123 9.58 -21.59 4.10
CA ASP A 123 8.44 -21.97 4.92
C ASP A 123 7.11 -21.96 4.14
N LEU A 124 6.93 -21.00 3.22
CA LEU A 124 5.75 -20.94 2.36
C LEU A 124 5.61 -22.14 1.41
N ARG A 125 6.71 -22.83 1.05
CA ARG A 125 6.68 -23.99 0.14
C ARG A 125 6.18 -25.28 0.80
N LYS A 126 6.16 -25.36 2.13
CA LYS A 126 5.86 -26.60 2.86
C LYS A 126 4.39 -27.00 2.83
N PHE A 127 3.48 -26.02 2.96
CA PHE A 127 2.07 -26.29 3.27
C PHE A 127 1.10 -25.94 2.14
N ARG A 128 1.44 -24.99 1.26
CA ARG A 128 0.56 -24.55 0.18
C ARG A 128 1.35 -23.95 -0.98
N THR A 129 0.89 -24.21 -2.20
CA THR A 129 1.42 -23.53 -3.39
C THR A 129 0.75 -22.17 -3.54
N TYR A 130 1.57 -21.12 -3.56
CA TYR A 130 1.13 -19.75 -3.86
C TYR A 130 1.61 -19.32 -5.24
N LYS A 131 0.72 -18.67 -6.01
CA LYS A 131 1.02 -18.03 -7.29
C LYS A 131 1.75 -16.73 -7.03
N GLY A 132 3.06 -16.71 -7.31
CA GLY A 132 3.90 -15.53 -7.11
C GLY A 132 3.53 -14.30 -7.94
N GLY A 133 2.78 -14.50 -9.03
CA GLY A 133 2.29 -13.41 -9.88
C GLY A 133 0.97 -12.79 -9.43
N SER A 134 0.35 -13.31 -8.35
CA SER A 134 -1.00 -12.90 -7.91
C SER A 134 -0.95 -12.07 -6.62
N VAL A 135 -1.65 -10.93 -6.65
CA VAL A 135 -1.86 -10.06 -5.49
C VAL A 135 -2.72 -10.78 -4.45
N ARG A 136 -3.78 -11.48 -4.87
CA ARG A 136 -4.63 -12.29 -3.99
C ARG A 136 -3.82 -13.32 -3.21
N ASP A 137 -2.92 -14.03 -3.87
CA ASP A 137 -2.10 -15.05 -3.22
C ASP A 137 -1.05 -14.46 -2.27
N LEU A 138 -0.55 -13.25 -2.54
CA LEU A 138 0.30 -12.52 -1.60
C LEU A 138 -0.47 -12.15 -0.32
N LEU A 139 -1.66 -11.55 -0.45
CA LEU A 139 -2.51 -11.22 0.69
C LEU A 139 -2.86 -12.46 1.52
N ARG A 140 -3.18 -13.57 0.85
CA ARG A 140 -3.43 -14.85 1.51
C ARG A 140 -2.22 -15.38 2.27
N ALA A 141 -1.01 -15.25 1.71
CA ALA A 141 0.22 -15.64 2.39
C ALA A 141 0.44 -14.78 3.65
N MET A 142 0.26 -13.46 3.56
CA MET A 142 0.34 -12.54 4.72
C MET A 142 -0.66 -12.92 5.80
N ARG A 143 -1.94 -13.13 5.43
CA ARG A 143 -3.02 -13.53 6.34
C ARG A 143 -2.70 -14.85 7.04
N ASN A 144 -2.22 -15.87 6.31
CA ASN A 144 -1.84 -17.15 6.89
C ASN A 144 -0.65 -17.03 7.85
N LYS A 145 0.36 -16.22 7.51
CA LYS A 145 1.53 -16.02 8.38
C LYS A 145 1.22 -15.24 9.64
N LYS A 146 0.30 -14.27 9.56
CA LYS A 146 -0.22 -13.59 10.75
C LYS A 146 -1.01 -14.57 11.63
N HIS A 147 -1.95 -15.32 11.06
CA HIS A 147 -2.82 -16.23 11.81
C HIS A 147 -2.03 -17.30 12.58
N HIS A 148 -1.01 -17.88 11.94
CA HIS A 148 -0.17 -18.93 12.54
C HIS A 148 1.13 -18.39 13.12
N TYR A 149 1.23 -17.08 13.40
CA TYR A 149 2.50 -16.43 13.74
C TYR A 149 3.24 -17.11 14.90
N HIS A 150 2.52 -17.51 15.96
CA HIS A 150 3.11 -18.16 17.13
C HIS A 150 3.58 -19.60 16.89
N GLU A 151 3.11 -20.25 15.83
CA GLU A 151 3.49 -21.60 15.41
C GLU A 151 4.71 -21.58 14.46
N LEU A 152 5.12 -20.39 14.00
CA LEU A 152 6.23 -20.26 13.05
C LEU A 152 7.59 -20.54 13.71
N PRO A 153 8.53 -21.15 12.97
CA PRO A 153 9.93 -21.25 13.36
C PRO A 153 10.53 -19.91 13.77
N ALA A 154 11.50 -19.94 14.69
CA ALA A 154 12.08 -18.73 15.28
C ALA A 154 12.79 -17.84 14.25
N ASP A 155 13.48 -18.44 13.27
CA ASP A 155 14.12 -17.75 12.15
C ASP A 155 13.09 -17.02 11.26
N VAL A 156 11.95 -17.66 10.97
CA VAL A 156 10.86 -17.03 10.20
C VAL A 156 10.25 -15.86 10.97
N ARG A 157 9.95 -16.03 12.27
CA ARG A 157 9.44 -14.94 13.12
C ARG A 157 10.42 -13.79 13.23
N ALA A 158 11.73 -14.08 13.31
CA ALA A 158 12.76 -13.05 13.34
C ALA A 158 12.77 -12.23 12.04
N THR A 159 12.61 -12.87 10.87
CA THR A 159 12.52 -12.14 9.59
C THR A 159 11.24 -11.33 9.42
N LEU A 160 10.13 -11.77 10.03
CA LEU A 160 8.84 -11.08 9.97
C LEU A 160 8.72 -9.99 11.04
N GLY A 161 9.50 -10.03 12.12
CA GLY A 161 9.34 -9.10 13.24
C GLY A 161 8.06 -9.32 14.05
N SER A 162 7.84 -8.50 15.07
CA SER A 162 6.68 -8.58 15.96
C SER A 162 5.39 -8.08 15.31
N ILE A 163 4.24 -8.61 15.72
CA ILE A 163 2.93 -8.11 15.29
C ILE A 163 2.51 -6.91 16.17
N PRO A 164 1.92 -5.83 15.60
CA PRO A 164 1.71 -5.59 14.17
C PRO A 164 2.90 -4.91 13.47
N ASP A 165 3.70 -4.13 14.20
CA ASP A 165 4.62 -3.15 13.60
C ASP A 165 5.83 -3.77 12.88
N GLY A 166 6.44 -4.82 13.46
CA GLY A 166 7.54 -5.52 12.80
C GLY A 166 7.07 -6.24 11.53
N PHE A 167 5.86 -6.80 11.56
CA PHE A 167 5.24 -7.53 10.45
C PHE A 167 4.89 -6.63 9.25
N MET A 168 4.69 -5.34 9.49
CA MET A 168 4.29 -4.36 8.48
C MET A 168 5.47 -3.55 7.90
N ARG A 169 6.69 -3.83 8.32
CA ARG A 169 7.91 -3.13 7.88
C ARG A 169 8.59 -3.75 6.67
#